data_AF-A0A356TZ60-F1
#
_entry.id   AF-A0A356TZ60-F1
#
_cell.length_a   1.000
_cell.length_b   1.000
_cell.length_c   1.000
_cell.angle_alpha   90.00
_cell.angle_beta   90.00
_cell.angle_gamma   90.00
#
_symmetry.space_group_name_H-M   'P 1'
#
loop_
_entity.id
_entity.type
_entity.pdbx_description
1 polymer ?
#
loop_
_entity_poly.entity_id
_entity_poly.type
_entity_poly.pdbx_seq_one_letter_code
_entity_poly.pdbx_strand_id
1 'polypeptide(L)' 'PRLAALVARDAARLQRYANTADYFLPDGKPLSQGAWLINKDYAHVMRQMAHEGAQVIYSGEIAQAIIDA' A
#
# COMPACT_ATOMS: atom_id res chain seq x y z
N PRO A 1 -7.55 4.43 17.91
CA PRO A 1 -7.17 3.58 16.73
C PRO A 1 -5.85 4.05 16.12
N ARG A 2 -4.82 3.18 16.05
CA ARG A 2 -3.46 3.60 15.68
C ARG A 2 -3.32 4.05 14.21
N LEU A 3 -3.80 3.26 13.25
CA LEU A 3 -3.60 3.53 11.82
C LEU A 3 -4.27 4.84 11.36
N ALA A 4 -5.56 5.03 11.68
CA ALA A 4 -6.29 6.25 11.33
C ALA A 4 -5.61 7.53 11.85
N ALA A 5 -5.07 7.48 13.08
CA ALA A 5 -4.33 8.61 13.66
C ALA A 5 -3.01 8.90 12.92
N LEU A 6 -2.27 7.86 12.50
CA LEU A 6 -1.04 8.03 11.71
C LEU A 6 -1.33 8.62 10.33
N VAL A 7 -2.37 8.15 9.65
CA VAL A 7 -2.78 8.67 8.34
C VAL A 7 -3.22 10.12 8.42
N ALA A 8 -4.02 10.48 9.44
CA ALA A 8 -4.45 11.85 9.64
C ALA A 8 -3.27 12.79 9.93
N ARG A 9 -2.32 12.37 10.78
CA ARG A 9 -1.13 13.15 11.11
C ARG A 9 -0.24 13.39 9.89
N ASP A 10 -0.12 12.40 9.02
CA ASP A 10 0.82 12.42 7.89
C ASP A 10 0.13 12.74 6.55
N ALA A 11 -1.13 13.18 6.54
CA ALA A 11 -1.96 13.34 5.34
C ALA A 11 -1.29 14.17 4.24
N ALA A 12 -0.71 15.33 4.59
CA ALA A 12 -0.02 16.19 3.62
C ALA A 12 1.17 15.47 2.93
N ARG A 13 1.87 14.58 3.64
CA ARG A 13 2.97 13.79 3.07
C ARG A 13 2.44 12.66 2.19
N LEU A 14 1.35 12.02 2.61
CA LEU A 14 0.70 10.94 1.87
C LEU A 14 0.06 11.42 0.55
N GLN A 15 -0.35 12.69 0.46
CA GLN A 15 -0.87 13.31 -0.76
C GLN A 15 0.17 13.50 -1.88
N ARG A 16 1.47 13.38 -1.57
CA ARG A 16 2.54 13.66 -2.53
C ARG A 16 2.54 12.71 -3.74
N TYR A 17 2.13 11.46 -3.54
CA TYR A 17 2.14 10.44 -4.59
C TYR A 17 0.72 9.93 -4.79
N ALA A 18 0.23 9.98 -6.04
CA ALA A 18 -1.16 9.63 -6.39
C ALA A 18 -1.55 8.26 -5.84
N ASN A 19 -0.77 7.21 -6.10
CA ASN A 19 -1.07 5.85 -5.63
C ASN A 19 -1.15 5.74 -4.10
N THR A 20 -0.36 6.54 -3.37
CA THR A 20 -0.41 6.56 -1.90
C THR A 20 -1.65 7.31 -1.39
N ALA A 21 -1.98 8.43 -2.04
CA ALA A 21 -3.16 9.23 -1.74
C ALA A 21 -4.44 8.43 -2.00
N ASP A 22 -4.55 7.76 -3.14
CA ASP A 22 -5.72 6.96 -3.49
C ASP A 22 -5.99 5.85 -2.47
N TYR A 23 -4.93 5.29 -1.88
CA TYR A 23 -5.03 4.21 -0.92
C TYR A 23 -5.31 4.67 0.52
N PHE A 24 -4.65 5.73 1.00
CA PHE A 24 -4.80 6.21 2.40
C PHE A 24 -5.72 7.42 2.57
N LEU A 25 -6.07 8.09 1.48
CA LEU A 25 -6.88 9.30 1.47
C LEU A 25 -8.02 9.19 0.44
N PRO A 26 -8.89 8.16 0.53
CA PRO A 26 -10.02 8.03 -0.38
C PRO A 26 -10.87 9.31 -0.36
N ASP A 27 -11.26 9.80 -1.54
CA ASP A 27 -11.96 11.08 -1.73
C ASP A 27 -11.21 12.29 -1.11
N GLY A 28 -9.87 12.20 -1.03
CA GLY A 28 -9.00 13.21 -0.44
C GLY A 28 -9.04 13.28 1.09
N LYS A 29 -9.72 12.34 1.77
CA LYS A 29 -9.93 12.35 3.22
C LYS A 29 -9.17 11.22 3.92
N PRO A 30 -8.51 11.48 5.06
CA PRO A 30 -7.89 10.44 5.87
C PRO A 30 -8.82 9.30 6.24
N LEU A 31 -8.25 8.08 6.29
CA LEU A 31 -8.98 6.90 6.77
C LEU A 31 -9.60 7.13 8.15
N SER A 32 -10.87 6.74 8.25
CA SER A 32 -11.62 6.77 9.50
C SER A 32 -11.41 5.50 10.33
N GLN A 33 -11.61 5.60 11.64
CA GLN A 33 -11.64 4.43 12.50
C GLN A 33 -12.72 3.44 12.06
N GLY A 34 -12.38 2.14 12.04
CA GLY A 34 -13.34 1.08 11.69
C GLY A 34 -13.61 0.96 10.19
N ALA A 35 -12.98 1.78 9.35
CA ALA A 35 -13.03 1.63 7.91
C ALA A 35 -12.33 0.33 7.49
N TRP A 36 -12.91 -0.35 6.50
CA TRP A 36 -12.26 -1.44 5.80
C TRP A 36 -11.22 -0.88 4.83
N LEU A 37 -9.98 -1.34 4.97
CA LEU A 37 -8.88 -0.99 4.08
C LEU A 37 -8.33 -2.27 3.47
N ILE A 38 -8.45 -2.41 2.15
CA ILE A 38 -8.09 -3.64 1.42
C ILE A 38 -6.99 -3.33 0.41
N ASN A 39 -5.83 -3.95 0.55
CA ASN A 39 -4.73 -3.85 -0.43
C ASN A 39 -4.70 -5.10 -1.32
N LYS A 40 -5.30 -5.02 -2.51
CA LYS A 40 -5.31 -6.16 -3.44
C LYS A 40 -3.92 -6.43 -4.03
N ASP A 41 -3.14 -5.39 -4.28
CA ASP A 41 -1.82 -5.49 -4.90
C ASP A 41 -0.81 -6.10 -3.91
N TYR A 42 -0.82 -5.65 -2.66
CA TYR A 42 -0.02 -6.29 -1.61
C TYR A 42 -0.45 -7.75 -1.37
N ALA A 43 -1.76 -8.02 -1.40
CA ALA A 43 -2.25 -9.40 -1.30
C ALA A 43 -1.76 -10.28 -2.47
N HIS A 44 -1.58 -9.72 -3.67
CA HIS A 44 -0.97 -10.43 -4.80
C HIS A 44 0.50 -10.76 -4.50
N VAL A 45 1.30 -9.79 -4.03
CA VAL A 45 2.70 -10.03 -3.63
C VAL A 45 2.79 -11.12 -2.57
N MET A 46 1.92 -11.11 -1.56
CA MET A 46 1.90 -12.14 -0.50
C MET A 46 1.56 -13.52 -1.03
N ARG A 47 0.64 -13.63 -2.02
CA ARG A 47 0.35 -14.91 -2.67
C ARG A 47 1.54 -15.43 -3.45
N GLN A 48 2.20 -14.58 -4.23
CA GLN A 48 3.39 -14.98 -4.99
C GLN A 48 4.51 -15.43 -4.04
N MET A 49 4.74 -14.67 -2.97
CA MET A 49 5.73 -15.04 -1.95
C MET A 49 5.40 -16.38 -1.26
N ALA A 50 4.11 -16.70 -1.06
CA ALA A 50 3.71 -17.97 -0.49
C ALA A 50 3.94 -19.16 -1.44
N HIS A 51 3.88 -18.95 -2.76
CA HIS A 51 4.08 -19.99 -3.76
C HIS A 51 5.55 -20.18 -4.17
N GLU A 52 6.29 -19.09 -4.34
CA GLU A 52 7.62 -19.06 -4.94
C GLU A 52 8.72 -18.67 -3.92
N GLY A 53 8.32 -18.28 -2.71
CA GLY A 53 9.23 -17.83 -1.66
C GLY A 53 9.68 -16.38 -1.82
N ALA A 54 10.66 -15.97 -1.04
CA ALA A 54 11.13 -14.57 -1.01
C ALA A 54 11.81 -14.09 -2.31
N GLN A 55 12.17 -15.03 -3.21
CA GLN A 55 12.88 -14.73 -4.46
C GLN A 55 12.08 -13.82 -5.41
N VAL A 56 10.74 -13.79 -5.31
CA VAL A 56 9.88 -12.90 -6.10
C VAL A 56 10.17 -11.41 -5.87
N ILE A 57 10.75 -11.04 -4.72
CA ILE A 57 11.14 -9.66 -4.41
C ILE A 57 12.43 -9.26 -5.12
N TYR A 58 13.27 -10.24 -5.48
CA TYR A 58 14.61 -10.02 -6.01
C TYR A 58 14.74 -10.31 -7.51
N SER A 59 13.76 -10.98 -8.11
CA SER A 59 13.72 -11.30 -9.53
C SER A 59 12.27 -11.38 -10.04
N GLY A 60 12.09 -11.24 -11.36
CA GLY A 60 10.77 -11.34 -11.99
C GLY A 60 9.97 -10.04 -11.95
N GLU A 61 8.67 -10.15 -12.17
CA GLU A 61 7.78 -8.99 -12.37
C GLU A 61 7.67 -8.10 -11.12
N ILE A 62 7.62 -8.69 -9.92
CA ILE A 62 7.53 -7.93 -8.67
C ILE A 62 8.83 -7.15 -8.42
N ALA A 63 9.98 -7.75 -8.71
CA ALA A 63 11.26 -7.06 -8.61
C ALA A 63 11.37 -5.89 -9.60
N GLN A 64 10.92 -6.08 -10.85
CA GLN A 64 10.88 -5.00 -11.83
C GLN A 64 9.94 -3.86 -11.39
N ALA A 65 8.74 -4.20 -10.89
CA ALA A 65 7.79 -3.22 -10.40
C ALA A 65 8.33 -2.38 -9.22
N ILE A 66 9.22 -2.94 -8.39
CA ILE A 66 9.88 -2.20 -7.30
C ILE A 66 10.85 -1.14 -7.85
N ILE A 67 11.51 -1.41 -8.97
CA ILE A 67 12.44 -0.47 -9.62
C ILE A 67 11.68 0.62 -10.40
N ASP A 68 10.52 0.26 -10.97
CA ASP A 68 9.72 1.17 -11.79
C ASP A 68 8.85 2.15 -10.97
N ALA A 69 8.64 1.88 -9.67
CA ALA A 69 7.79 2.64 -8.76
C ALA A 69 8.42 3.94 -8.22
#